data_AF-A0A139MGN8-F1
#
_entry.id   AF-A0A139MGN8-F1
#
_cell.length_a   1.000
_cell.length_b   1.000
_cell.length_c   1.000
_cell.angle_alpha   90.00
_cell.angle_beta   90.00
_cell.angle_gamma   90.00
#
_symmetry.space_group_name_H-M   'P 1'
#
loop_
_entity.id
_entity.type
_entity.pdbx_description
1 polymer ?
#
loop_
_entity_poly.entity_id
_entity_poly.type
_entity_poly.pdbx_seq_one_letter_code
_entity_poly.pdbx_strand_id
1 'polypeptide(L)'
;MKIQEDEKIEMKKSDNGHVTKYKYSVIGFDEKGKSQEIKLTAQYSLKHYDYLKVVTNKKKGVLSWKEVKKQEIPKNPLFELEKA
;
A
#
# COMPACT_ATOMS: atom_id res chain seq x y z
N MET A 1 -6.44 1.90 0.54
CA MET A 1 -5.62 2.90 -0.19
C MET A 1 -5.72 2.64 -1.67
N LYS A 2 -5.50 3.66 -2.51
CA LYS A 2 -5.48 3.58 -3.98
C LYS A 2 -4.04 3.60 -4.45
N ILE A 3 -3.67 2.71 -5.37
CA ILE A 3 -2.32 2.68 -5.95
C ILE A 3 -2.23 3.75 -7.04
N GLN A 4 -1.30 4.69 -6.91
CA GLN A 4 -1.12 5.76 -7.90
C GLN A 4 0.28 5.69 -8.53
N GLU A 5 1.33 5.61 -7.71
CA GLU A 5 2.72 5.56 -8.19
C GLU A 5 3.56 4.53 -7.42
N ASP A 6 4.52 3.94 -8.11
CA ASP A 6 5.50 3.01 -7.56
C ASP A 6 6.93 3.46 -7.89
N GLU A 7 7.81 3.36 -6.90
CA GLU A 7 9.23 3.52 -7.09
C GLU A 7 9.87 2.12 -7.08
N LYS A 8 10.34 1.66 -8.25
CA LYS A 8 11.14 0.44 -8.34
C LYS A 8 12.50 0.71 -7.71
N ILE A 9 12.87 -0.11 -6.73
CA ILE A 9 14.17 -0.05 -6.06
C ILE A 9 14.89 -1.39 -6.15
N GLU A 10 16.16 -1.36 -6.51
CA GLU A 10 17.02 -2.53 -6.43
C GLU A 10 17.80 -2.49 -5.12
N MET A 11 17.63 -3.53 -4.28
CA MET A 11 18.39 -3.70 -3.06
C MET A 11 19.44 -4.79 -3.28
N LYS A 12 20.71 -4.48 -3.03
CA LYS A 12 21.76 -5.50 -2.92
C LYS A 12 21.56 -6.28 -1.62
N LYS A 13 21.48 -7.61 -1.69
CA LYS A 13 21.67 -8.46 -0.50
C LYS A 13 23.17 -8.59 -0.23
N SER A 14 23.50 -8.81 1.04
CA SER A 14 24.87 -9.02 1.52
C SER A 14 25.52 -10.29 0.96
N ASP A 15 24.72 -11.20 0.40
CA ASP A 15 25.15 -12.46 -0.20
C ASP A 15 24.83 -12.42 -1.70
N ASN A 16 25.76 -11.85 -2.50
CA ASN A 16 25.90 -11.79 -3.97
C ASN A 16 24.65 -11.72 -4.89
N GLY A 17 23.46 -11.42 -4.37
CA GLY A 17 22.18 -11.46 -5.07
C GLY A 17 21.48 -10.11 -5.03
N HIS A 18 20.91 -9.71 -6.16
CA HIS A 18 20.06 -8.52 -6.24
C HIS A 18 18.61 -8.92 -5.94
N VAL A 19 17.92 -8.13 -5.12
CA VAL A 19 16.48 -8.25 -4.92
C VAL A 19 15.82 -6.98 -5.42
N THR A 20 15.01 -7.12 -6.46
CA THR A 20 14.10 -6.05 -6.87
C THR A 20 12.98 -5.95 -5.83
N LYS A 21 12.75 -4.74 -5.34
CA LYS A 21 11.58 -4.38 -4.54
C LYS A 21 10.88 -3.19 -5.18
N TYR A 22 9.63 -3.02 -4.83
CA TYR A 22 8.80 -1.92 -5.26
C TYR A 22 8.36 -1.18 -4.01
N LYS A 23 8.68 0.11 -3.92
CA LYS A 23 8.21 0.99 -2.86
C LYS A 23 6.99 1.76 -3.35
N TYR A 24 6.03 1.90 -2.46
CA TYR A 24 4.82 2.68 -2.69
C TYR A 24 4.69 3.68 -1.55
N SER A 25 4.51 4.95 -1.89
CA SER A 25 4.10 5.98 -0.94
C SER A 25 2.74 6.48 -1.38
N VAL A 26 1.70 6.07 -0.67
CA VAL A 26 0.31 6.34 -1.06
C VAL A 26 -0.49 6.84 0.13
N ILE A 27 -1.51 7.66 -0.15
CA ILE A 27 -2.47 8.06 0.88
C ILE A 27 -3.52 6.97 1.04
N GLY A 28 -3.61 6.42 2.24
CA GLY A 28 -4.70 5.55 2.67
C GLY A 28 -5.69 6.30 3.54
N PHE A 29 -6.88 5.71 3.68
CA PHE A 29 -7.91 6.22 4.58
C PHE A 29 -8.26 5.11 5.58
N ASP A 30 -8.32 5.48 6.85
CA ASP A 30 -8.78 4.60 7.92
C ASP A 30 -10.31 4.40 7.85
N GLU A 31 -10.88 3.52 8.68
CA GLU A 31 -12.32 3.23 8.71
C GLU A 31 -13.19 4.49 8.91
N LYS A 32 -12.62 5.51 9.56
CA LYS A 32 -13.28 6.81 9.77
C LYS A 32 -13.15 7.80 8.60
N GLY A 33 -12.43 7.45 7.53
CA GLY A 33 -12.13 8.37 6.41
C GLY A 33 -10.97 9.33 6.69
N LYS A 34 -10.18 9.10 7.74
CA LYS A 34 -9.00 9.93 8.02
C LYS A 34 -7.84 9.53 7.11
N SER A 35 -7.26 10.49 6.40
CA SER A 35 -6.09 10.26 5.55
C SER A 35 -4.84 9.93 6.38
N GLN A 36 -4.03 9.02 5.87
CA GLN A 36 -2.75 8.63 6.44
C GLN A 36 -1.78 8.28 5.31
N GLU A 37 -0.54 8.78 5.40
CA GLU A 37 0.53 8.34 4.51
C GLU A 37 0.93 6.90 4.84
N ILE A 38 0.91 6.03 3.82
CA ILE A 38 1.28 4.62 3.92
C ILE A 38 2.49 4.38 3.03
N LYS A 39 3.60 3.97 3.66
CA LYS A 39 4.82 3.52 2.98
C LYS A 39 4.85 2.01 2.98
N LEU A 40 4.72 1.43 1.79
CA LEU A 40 4.69 0.00 1.56
C LEU A 40 5.92 -0.43 0.74
N THR A 41 6.39 -1.65 0.96
CA THR A 41 7.36 -2.29 0.08
C THR A 41 6.89 -3.69 -0.28
N ALA A 42 6.95 -4.05 -1.56
CA ALA A 42 6.61 -5.36 -2.08
C ALA A 42 7.75 -5.93 -2.94
N GLN A 43 7.76 -7.24 -3.15
CA GLN A 43 8.75 -7.92 -4.02
C GLN A 43 8.32 -7.93 -5.50
N TYR A 44 7.06 -7.60 -5.77
CA TYR A 44 6.47 -7.56 -7.10
C TYR A 44 5.57 -6.32 -7.24
N SER A 45 5.22 -5.98 -8.48
CA SER A 45 4.37 -4.83 -8.78
C SER A 45 2.94 -5.04 -8.28
N LEU A 46 2.40 -4.06 -7.56
CA LEU A 46 1.03 -4.03 -7.05
C LEU A 46 0.07 -3.23 -7.95
N LYS A 47 0.53 -2.76 -9.11
CA LYS A 47 -0.28 -1.99 -10.07
C LYS A 47 -1.51 -2.73 -10.60
N HIS A 48 -1.52 -4.06 -10.50
CA HIS A 48 -2.67 -4.87 -10.91
C HIS A 48 -3.84 -4.78 -9.94
N TYR A 49 -3.64 -4.24 -8.73
CA TYR A 49 -4.68 -4.13 -7.71
C TYR A 49 -5.21 -2.71 -7.63
N ASP A 50 -6.52 -2.55 -7.75
CA ASP A 50 -7.18 -1.23 -7.62
C ASP A 50 -7.15 -0.72 -6.17
N TYR A 51 -7.39 -1.61 -5.20
CA TYR A 51 -7.45 -1.26 -3.79
C TYR A 51 -6.74 -2.28 -2.91
N LEU A 52 -5.97 -1.76 -1.95
CA LEU A 52 -5.32 -2.58 -0.92
C LEU A 52 -5.81 -2.22 0.48
N LYS A 53 -6.07 -3.25 1.28
CA LYS A 53 -6.21 -3.15 2.74
C LYS A 53 -4.83 -3.36 3.36
N VAL A 54 -4.35 -2.37 4.09
CA VAL A 54 -3.05 -2.40 4.75
C VAL A 54 -3.24 -2.48 6.25
N VAL A 55 -2.59 -3.46 6.86
CA VAL A 55 -2.53 -3.60 8.31
C VAL A 55 -1.27 -2.89 8.78
N THR A 56 -1.44 -1.84 9.57
CA THR A 56 -0.33 -1.08 10.13
C THR A 56 -0.25 -1.24 11.64
N ASN A 57 0.94 -1.11 12.18
CA ASN A 57 1.20 -1.02 13.61
C ASN A 57 1.95 0.27 13.87
N LYS A 58 1.47 1.08 14.83
CA LYS A 58 2.04 2.39 15.16
C LYS A 58 3.54 2.34 15.47
N LYS A 59 4.06 1.22 15.99
CA LYS A 59 5.48 1.04 16.31
C LYS A 59 6.30 0.44 15.16
N LYS A 60 5.69 -0.37 14.29
CA LYS A 60 6.40 -1.17 13.27
C LYS A 60 6.15 -0.74 11.82
N GLY A 61 5.21 0.18 11.59
CA GLY A 61 4.78 0.56 10.25
C GLY A 61 3.85 -0.49 9.63
N VAL A 62 3.96 -0.71 8.32
CA VAL A 62 3.14 -1.70 7.60
C VAL A 62 3.54 -3.12 8.01
N LEU A 63 2.59 -3.87 8.54
CA LEU A 63 2.77 -5.28 8.89
C LEU A 63 2.47 -6.19 7.70
N SER A 64 1.35 -5.92 7.01
CA SER A 64 0.86 -6.75 5.91
C SER A 64 -0.11 -5.96 5.06
N TRP A 65 -0.38 -6.46 3.86
CA TRP A 65 -1.34 -5.88 2.94
C TRP A 65 -2.04 -7.00 2.17
N LYS A 66 -3.27 -6.75 1.74
CA LYS A 66 -4.01 -7.66 0.87
C LYS A 66 -4.84 -6.89 -0.14
N GLU A 67 -5.07 -7.50 -1.30
CA GLU A 67 -6.06 -7.04 -2.25
C GLU A 67 -7.45 -7.07 -1.61
N VAL A 68 -8.25 -6.04 -1.90
CA VAL A 68 -9.66 -5.97 -1.54
C VAL A 68 -10.46 -5.41 -2.70
N LYS A 69 -11.69 -5.90 -2.88
CA LYS A 69 -12.60 -5.33 -3.87
C LYS A 69 -13.27 -4.08 -3.33
N LYS A 70 -13.73 -3.20 -4.22
CA LYS A 70 -14.48 -1.97 -3.87
C LYS A 70 -15.61 -2.23 -2.87
N GLN A 71 -16.33 -3.35 -3.03
CA GLN A 71 -17.46 -3.75 -2.19
C GLN A 71 -17.07 -4.11 -0.74
N GLU A 72 -15.81 -4.49 -0.50
CA GLU A 72 -15.30 -4.83 0.83
C GLU A 72 -14.79 -3.61 1.60
N ILE A 73 -14.71 -2.45 0.95
CA ILE A 73 -14.22 -1.21 1.54
C ILE A 73 -15.40 -0.51 2.23
N PRO A 74 -15.28 -0.13 3.51
CA PRO A 74 -16.32 0.65 4.18
C PRO A 74 -16.64 1.94 3.42
N LYS A 75 -17.90 2.40 3.49
CA LYS A 75 -18.38 3.52 2.66
C LYS A 75 -17.56 4.81 2.86
N ASN A 76 -17.16 5.12 4.09
CA ASN A 76 -16.41 6.34 4.41
C ASN A 76 -15.04 6.39 3.70
N PRO A 77 -14.12 5.42 3.93
CA PRO A 77 -12.85 5.41 3.22
C PRO A 77 -13.02 5.24 1.72
N LEU A 78 -14.05 4.51 1.26
CA LEU A 78 -14.32 4.40 -0.18
C LEU A 78 -14.66 5.75 -0.80
N PHE A 79 -15.54 6.53 -0.17
CA PHE A 79 -15.91 7.86 -0.63
C PHE A 79 -14.70 8.78 -0.76
N GLU A 80 -13.82 8.78 0.25
CA GLU A 80 -12.58 9.56 0.20
C GLU A 80 -11.61 9.07 -0.88
N LEU A 81 -11.50 7.75 -1.09
CA LEU A 81 -10.66 7.16 -2.15
C LEU A 81 -11.15 7.48 -3.57
N GLU A 82 -12.46 7.68 -3.76
CA GLU A 82 -13.03 8.05 -5.06
C GLU A 82 -12.94 9.55 -5.33
N LYS A 83 -12.84 10.37 -4.28
CA LYS A 83 -12.67 11.82 -4.38
C LYS A 83 -11.22 12.24 -4.63
N ALA A 84 -10.27 11.41 -4.22
CA ALA A 84 -8.82 11.63 -4.35
C ALA A 84 -8.27 11.18 -5.72
#